data_AF-A0A4R2TWN6-F1
#
_entry.id   AF-A0A4R2TWN6-F1
#
_cell.length_a   1.000
_cell.length_b   1.000
_cell.length_c   1.000
_cell.angle_alpha   90.00
_cell.angle_beta   90.00
_cell.angle_gamma   90.00
#
_symmetry.space_group_name_H-M   'P 1'
#
loop_
_entity.id
_entity.type
_entity.pdbx_description
1 polymer ?
#
loop_
_entity_poly.entity_id
_entity_poly.type
_entity_poly.pdbx_seq_one_letter_code
_entity_poly.pdbx_strand_id
1 'polypeptide(L)'
;MRMDAIRSPDAGTLLIRALRCHASAAGLTMHVESIACTPWASATFVGTLHRLTIAAVPVPGLRDWIDGLPDAEFALRGHIVADLSVDCVESIGDREHVTIAVLTLIDA
;
A
#
# COMPACT_ATOMS: atom_id res chain seq x y z
N MET A 1 -25.57 -12.58 -22.32
CA MET A 1 -25.99 -13.24 -21.08
C MET A 1 -25.01 -12.82 -19.99
N ARG A 2 -25.51 -12.09 -19.00
CA ARG A 2 -24.74 -11.46 -17.91
C ARG A 2 -24.08 -12.51 -17.02
N MET A 3 -22.83 -12.27 -16.64
CA MET A 3 -22.39 -12.52 -15.27
C MET A 3 -22.01 -11.14 -14.74
N ASP A 4 -22.86 -10.59 -13.88
CA ASP A 4 -22.52 -9.43 -13.06
C ASP A 4 -21.34 -9.88 -12.18
N ALA A 5 -20.12 -9.62 -12.65
CA ALA A 5 -18.94 -9.70 -11.82
C ALA A 5 -19.19 -8.73 -10.68
N ILE A 6 -19.53 -9.25 -9.51
CA ILE A 6 -19.32 -8.55 -8.26
C ILE A 6 -17.85 -8.10 -8.37
N ARG A 7 -17.62 -6.83 -8.70
CA ARG A 7 -16.28 -6.28 -8.92
C ARG A 7 -15.51 -6.60 -7.65
N SER A 8 -14.61 -7.60 -7.71
CA SER A 8 -13.65 -7.80 -6.63
C SER A 8 -12.97 -6.45 -6.42
N PRO A 9 -12.73 -6.02 -5.17
CA PRO A 9 -11.99 -4.79 -4.93
C PRO A 9 -10.68 -4.86 -5.72
N ASP A 10 -10.35 -3.81 -6.45
CA ASP A 10 -9.07 -3.71 -7.16
C ASP A 10 -7.92 -3.77 -6.15
N ALA A 11 -6.74 -4.22 -6.61
CA ALA A 11 -5.57 -4.40 -5.74
C ALA A 11 -5.22 -3.16 -4.93
N GLY A 12 -5.43 -1.95 -5.47
CA GLY A 12 -5.19 -0.68 -4.77
C GLY A 12 -6.13 -0.50 -3.59
N THR A 13 -7.42 -0.80 -3.75
CA THR A 13 -8.39 -0.79 -2.65
C THR A 13 -8.02 -1.78 -1.54
N LEU A 14 -7.57 -2.99 -1.89
CA LEU A 14 -7.13 -3.99 -0.92
C LEU A 14 -5.87 -3.55 -0.18
N LEU A 15 -4.89 -3.00 -0.90
CA LEU A 15 -3.64 -2.49 -0.35
C LEU A 15 -3.89 -1.37 0.66
N ILE A 16 -4.73 -0.38 0.32
CA ILE A 16 -5.08 0.72 1.24
C ILE A 16 -5.69 0.19 2.53
N ARG A 17 -6.58 -0.81 2.44
CA ARG A 17 -7.18 -1.44 3.63
C ARG A 17 -6.12 -2.14 4.47
N ALA A 18 -5.25 -2.92 3.83
CA ALA A 18 -4.20 -3.67 4.52
C ALA A 18 -3.21 -2.73 5.23
N LEU A 19 -2.77 -1.65 4.57
CA LEU A 19 -1.90 -0.62 5.18
C LEU A 19 -2.55 0.06 6.38
N ARG A 20 -3.84 0.41 6.29
CA ARG A 20 -4.58 1.01 7.41
C ARG A 20 -4.71 0.04 8.58
N CYS A 21 -5.01 -1.24 8.32
CA CYS A 21 -5.06 -2.27 9.35
C CYS A 21 -3.70 -2.49 10.01
N HIS A 22 -2.63 -2.53 9.21
CA HIS A 22 -1.26 -2.70 9.69
C HIS A 22 -0.81 -1.55 10.61
N ALA A 23 -1.05 -0.29 10.20
CA ALA A 23 -0.79 0.86 11.09
C ALA A 23 -1.65 0.85 12.34
N SER A 24 -2.94 0.54 12.22
CA SER A 24 -3.82 0.46 13.40
C SER A 24 -3.36 -0.61 14.39
N ALA A 25 -2.83 -1.75 13.91
CA ALA A 25 -2.27 -2.78 14.76
C ALA A 25 -1.00 -2.33 15.50
N ALA A 26 -0.24 -1.40 14.90
CA ALA A 26 0.89 -0.72 15.54
C ALA A 26 0.47 0.48 16.43
N GLY A 27 -0.83 0.74 16.62
CA GLY A 27 -1.32 1.87 17.40
C GLY A 27 -1.23 3.22 16.68
N LEU A 28 -1.04 3.21 15.36
CA LEU A 28 -0.87 4.39 14.52
C LEU A 28 -2.13 4.68 13.71
N THR A 29 -2.32 5.96 13.37
CA THR A 29 -3.36 6.39 12.41
C THR A 29 -2.69 7.01 11.20
N MET A 30 -3.12 6.57 10.01
CA MET A 30 -2.67 7.10 8.73
C MET A 30 -3.84 7.54 7.84
N HIS A 31 -3.56 8.46 6.93
CA HIS A 31 -4.45 8.85 5.85
C HIS A 31 -3.73 8.66 4.51
N VAL A 32 -4.42 8.10 3.52
CA VAL A 32 -3.93 8.08 2.14
C VAL A 32 -4.32 9.40 1.50
N GLU A 33 -3.35 10.16 1.04
CA GLU A 33 -3.56 11.45 0.37
C GLU A 33 -3.73 11.27 -1.13
N SER A 34 -2.92 10.38 -1.71
CA SER A 34 -2.97 10.07 -3.12
C SER A 34 -2.59 8.62 -3.37
N ILE A 35 -3.09 8.08 -4.49
CA ILE A 35 -2.68 6.80 -5.04
C ILE A 35 -2.69 6.92 -6.57
N ALA A 36 -1.62 6.46 -7.20
CA ALA A 36 -1.53 6.25 -8.64
C ALA A 36 -1.26 4.77 -8.91
N CYS A 37 -2.04 4.17 -9.79
CA CYS A 37 -1.93 2.75 -10.15
C CYS A 37 -1.54 2.63 -11.62
N THR A 38 -0.38 2.02 -11.88
CA THR A 38 0.12 1.79 -13.23
C THR A 38 0.14 0.28 -13.51
N PRO A 39 -0.51 -0.19 -14.58
CA PRO A 39 -0.40 -1.59 -14.99
C PRO A 39 1.07 -1.99 -15.17
N TRP A 40 1.43 -3.17 -14.69
CA TRP A 40 2.78 -3.69 -14.79
C TRP A 40 2.76 -5.14 -15.27
N ALA A 41 3.72 -5.51 -16.10
CA ALA A 41 3.89 -6.88 -16.54
C ALA A 41 5.37 -7.20 -16.78
N SER A 42 5.72 -8.46 -16.57
CA SER A 42 6.97 -9.09 -17.00
C SER A 42 6.66 -10.26 -17.92
N ALA A 43 7.67 -11.07 -18.25
CA ALA A 43 7.47 -12.26 -19.08
C ALA A 43 6.55 -13.31 -18.44
N THR A 44 6.52 -13.40 -17.10
CA THR A 44 5.80 -14.47 -16.37
C THR A 44 4.76 -13.94 -15.39
N PHE A 45 4.74 -12.63 -15.12
CA PHE A 45 3.87 -12.04 -14.11
C PHE A 45 3.14 -10.82 -14.65
N VAL A 46 1.93 -10.62 -14.15
CA VAL A 46 1.10 -9.43 -14.41
C VAL A 46 0.70 -8.86 -13.06
N GLY A 47 0.64 -7.54 -13.00
CA GLY A 47 0.41 -6.83 -11.74
C GLY A 47 0.10 -5.36 -11.93
N THR A 48 0.33 -4.61 -10.86
CA THR A 48 0.12 -3.17 -10.80
C THR A 48 1.17 -2.58 -9.87
N LEU A 49 1.86 -1.55 -10.33
CA LEU A 49 2.71 -0.71 -9.50
C LEU A 49 1.84 0.41 -8.93
N HIS A 50 1.71 0.44 -7.61
CA HIS A 50 1.03 1.48 -6.86
C HIS A 50 2.05 2.46 -6.32
N ARG A 51 1.82 3.75 -6.51
CA ARG A 51 2.55 4.81 -5.80
C ARG A 51 1.57 5.54 -4.91
N LEU A 52 1.84 5.58 -3.62
CA LEU A 52 0.97 6.20 -2.62
C LEU A 52 1.73 7.26 -1.85
N THR A 53 1.03 8.34 -1.50
CA THR A 53 1.45 9.24 -0.43
C THR A 53 0.51 9.04 0.74
N ILE A 54 1.08 8.71 1.90
CA ILE A 54 0.36 8.64 3.17
C ILE A 54 0.81 9.77 4.09
N ALA A 55 -0.11 10.28 4.90
CA ALA A 55 0.17 11.25 5.95
C ALA A 55 -0.19 10.68 7.32
N ALA A 56 0.71 10.85 8.28
CA ALA A 56 0.53 10.43 9.67
C ALA A 56 1.04 11.50 10.65
N VAL A 57 0.45 11.56 11.84
CA VAL A 57 0.93 12.44 12.91
C VAL A 57 2.21 11.81 13.50
N PRO A 58 3.29 12.57 13.71
CA PRO A 58 4.52 12.05 14.30
C PRO A 58 4.29 11.70 15.77
N VAL A 59 4.08 10.41 16.03
CA VAL A 59 3.96 9.81 17.36
C VAL A 59 5.09 8.80 17.58
N PRO A 60 5.43 8.46 18.83
CA PRO A 60 6.40 7.39 19.11
C PRO A 60 6.01 6.10 18.37
N GLY A 61 6.99 5.47 17.71
CA GLY A 61 6.79 4.25 16.91
C GLY A 61 6.42 4.49 15.44
N LEU A 62 6.09 5.72 15.03
CA LEU A 62 5.83 6.00 13.60
C LEU A 62 7.06 5.71 12.74
N ARG A 63 8.25 6.12 13.19
CA ARG A 63 9.49 5.91 12.44
C ARG A 63 9.81 4.43 12.29
N ASP A 64 9.73 3.67 13.38
CA ASP A 64 9.94 2.21 13.37
C ASP A 64 8.94 1.51 12.43
N TRP A 65 7.69 1.97 12.42
CA TRP A 65 6.67 1.45 11.52
C TRP A 65 6.97 1.77 10.05
N ILE A 66 7.41 2.99 9.71
CA ILE A 66 7.83 3.37 8.36
C ILE A 66 9.02 2.52 7.92
N ASP A 67 10.04 2.42 8.76
CA ASP A 67 11.28 1.69 8.45
C ASP A 67 11.04 0.18 8.32
N GLY A 68 10.00 -0.37 8.97
CA GLY A 68 9.60 -1.77 8.87
C GLY A 68 8.64 -2.10 7.72
N LEU A 69 8.13 -1.10 6.98
CA LEU A 69 7.20 -1.35 5.86
C LEU A 69 7.77 -2.24 4.75
N PRO A 70 9.03 -2.09 4.30
CA PRO A 70 9.59 -2.92 3.23
C PRO A 70 9.61 -4.41 3.56
N ASP A 71 9.72 -4.75 4.84
CA ASP A 71 9.77 -6.14 5.33
C ASP A 71 8.39 -6.67 5.76
N ALA A 72 7.34 -5.84 5.69
CA ALA A 72 6.00 -6.20 6.15
C ALA A 72 5.26 -7.09 5.15
N GLU A 73 4.65 -8.17 5.65
CA GLU A 73 3.82 -9.06 4.85
C GLU A 73 2.36 -8.61 4.81
N PHE A 74 1.79 -8.51 3.60
CA PHE A 74 0.40 -8.15 3.38
C PHE A 74 -0.36 -9.25 2.64
N ALA A 75 -1.44 -9.74 3.25
CA ALA A 75 -2.37 -10.65 2.60
C ALA A 75 -3.42 -9.87 1.80
N LEU A 76 -3.34 -9.92 0.47
CA LEU A 76 -4.31 -9.31 -0.45
C LEU A 76 -5.06 -10.41 -1.19
N ARG A 77 -6.39 -10.45 -1.13
CA ARG A 77 -7.15 -11.51 -1.81
C ARG A 77 -6.93 -11.47 -3.33
N GLY A 78 -6.40 -12.55 -3.91
CA GLY A 78 -6.14 -12.67 -5.35
C GLY A 78 -4.92 -11.87 -5.83
N HIS A 79 -4.12 -11.35 -4.90
CA HIS A 79 -2.93 -10.56 -5.21
C HIS A 79 -1.82 -10.84 -4.19
N ILE A 80 -0.57 -10.73 -4.62
CA ILE A 80 0.59 -10.77 -3.74
C ILE A 80 1.31 -9.43 -3.77
N VAL A 81 1.79 -8.92 -2.63
CA VAL A 81 2.76 -7.82 -2.60
C VAL A 81 4.13 -8.42 -2.90
N ALA A 82 4.65 -8.13 -4.08
CA ALA A 82 5.94 -8.65 -4.53
C ALA A 82 7.10 -7.74 -4.11
N ASP A 83 6.84 -6.46 -3.96
CA ASP A 83 7.82 -5.47 -3.52
C ASP A 83 7.12 -4.28 -2.86
N LEU A 84 7.77 -3.69 -1.86
CA LEU A 84 7.35 -2.48 -1.16
C LEU A 84 8.58 -1.66 -0.78
N SER A 85 8.67 -0.43 -1.29
CA SER A 85 9.71 0.53 -0.93
C SER A 85 9.13 1.79 -0.30
N VAL A 86 9.89 2.37 0.64
CA VAL A 86 9.70 3.75 1.09
C VAL A 86 10.61 4.64 0.25
N ASP A 87 10.00 5.44 -0.62
CA ASP A 87 10.73 6.27 -1.59
C ASP A 87 11.12 7.63 -0.99
N CYS A 88 10.26 8.20 -0.14
CA CYS A 88 10.48 9.51 0.47
C CYS A 88 9.76 9.63 1.83
N VAL A 89 10.35 10.37 2.77
CA VAL A 89 9.73 10.78 4.04
C VAL A 89 10.00 12.27 4.23
N GLU A 90 8.94 13.07 4.33
CA GLU A 90 9.01 14.52 4.46
C GLU A 90 8.10 15.01 5.58
N SER A 91 8.64 15.84 6.48
CA SER A 91 7.85 16.54 7.48
C SER A 91 7.21 17.78 6.86
N ILE A 92 5.89 17.82 6.76
CA ILE A 92 5.12 18.95 6.24
C ILE A 92 4.09 19.37 7.28
N GLY A 93 4.27 20.56 7.85
CA GLY A 93 3.41 21.05 8.93
C GLY A 93 3.51 20.18 10.18
N ASP A 94 2.39 19.62 10.62
CA ASP A 94 2.29 18.74 11.80
C ASP A 94 2.24 17.24 11.44
N ARG A 95 2.62 16.88 10.20
CA ARG A 95 2.52 15.50 9.68
C ARG A 95 3.80 15.06 8.99
N GLU A 96 4.02 13.75 9.02
CA GLU A 96 4.97 13.06 8.17
C GLU A 96 4.24 12.55 6.92
N HIS A 97 4.74 12.95 5.76
CA HIS A 97 4.29 12.49 4.46
C HIS A 97 5.27 11.45 3.95
N VAL A 98 4.76 10.24 3.72
CA VAL A 98 5.56 9.10 3.29
C VAL A 98 5.10 8.69 1.91
N THR A 99 6.02 8.75 0.95
CA THR A 99 5.78 8.21 -0.40
C THR A 99 6.31 6.79 -0.45
N ILE A 100 5.45 5.86 -0.85
CA ILE A 100 5.78 4.45 -1.00
C ILE A 100 5.45 3.97 -2.41
N ALA A 101 6.24 3.03 -2.91
CA ALA A 101 5.93 2.26 -4.10
C ALA A 101 5.65 0.80 -3.71
N VAL A 102 4.59 0.22 -4.26
CA VAL A 102 4.18 -1.15 -3.96
C VAL A 102 3.87 -1.88 -5.26
N LEU A 103 4.56 -2.99 -5.54
CA LEU A 103 4.24 -3.85 -6.66
C LEU A 103 3.32 -4.98 -6.20
N THR A 104 2.11 -5.02 -6.73
CA THR A 104 1.21 -6.17 -6.53
C THR A 104 1.15 -7.03 -7.78
N LEU A 105 1.25 -8.34 -7.66
CA LEU A 105 1.02 -9.29 -8.76
C LEU A 105 -0.34 -9.97 -8.61
N ILE A 106 -0.92 -10.43 -9.70
CA ILE A 106 -2.14 -11.25 -9.67
C ILE A 106 -1.75 -12.67 -9.22
N ASP A 107 -2.41 -13.17 -8.19
CA ASP A 107 -2.27 -14.54 -7.71
C ASP A 107 -3.20 -15.44 -8.55
N ALA A 108 -2.62 -16.41 -9.26
CA ALA A 108 -3.26 -17.18 -10.32
C ALA A 108 -3.95 -18.45 -9.82
#